data_AF-A0A0G1L034-F1
#
_entry.id   AF-A0A0G1L034-F1
#
_cell.length_a   1.000
_cell.length_b   1.000
_cell.length_c   1.000
_cell.angle_alpha   90.00
_cell.angle_beta   90.00
_cell.angle_gamma   90.00
#
_symmetry.space_group_name_H-M   'P 1'
#
loop_
_entity.id
_entity.type
_entity.pdbx_description
1 polymer ?
#
loop_
_entity_poly.entity_id
_entity_poly.type
_entity_poly.pdbx_seq_one_letter_code
_entity_poly.pdbx_strand_id
1 'polypeptide(L)'
;MDGYEEMKNLWENDPEEFERRRLELIELLIAKAPAEKQIGLRRLQWEIDGICIRSKNPLQRLQNFQDFFMKRVYGESGALLKISRCCREVIDLMKGDVIAKKKASLKVVK
;
A
#
# COMPACT_ATOMS: atom_id res chain seq x y z
N MET A 1 -5.97 19.05 -14.00
CA MET A 1 -5.09 17.90 -13.70
C MET A 1 -4.14 17.86 -14.85
N ASP A 2 -2.89 18.24 -14.58
CA ASP A 2 -1.89 18.45 -15.60
C ASP A 2 -1.54 17.09 -16.23
N GLY A 3 -1.46 17.06 -17.57
CA GLY A 3 -1.27 15.82 -18.33
C GLY A 3 0.19 15.35 -18.33
N TYR A 4 0.44 14.14 -18.85
CA TYR A 4 1.80 13.60 -18.99
C TYR A 4 2.71 14.55 -19.78
N GLU A 5 2.25 15.08 -20.91
CA GLU A 5 3.03 15.97 -21.77
C GLU A 5 3.38 17.30 -21.08
N GLU A 6 2.46 17.83 -20.28
CA GLU A 6 2.68 19.07 -19.54
C GLU A 6 3.77 18.90 -18.47
N MET A 7 3.70 17.80 -17.72
CA MET A 7 4.69 17.46 -16.70
C MET A 7 6.05 17.12 -17.29
N LYS A 8 6.08 16.43 -18.43
CA LYS A 8 7.32 16.16 -19.16
C LYS A 8 7.97 17.47 -19.63
N ASN A 9 7.18 18.36 -20.24
CA ASN A 9 7.67 19.65 -20.69
C ASN A 9 8.19 20.49 -19.52
N LEU A 10 7.50 20.45 -18.37
CA LEU A 10 7.95 21.13 -17.16
C LEU A 10 9.27 20.57 -16.65
N TRP A 11 9.43 19.25 -16.59
CA TRP A 11 10.68 18.61 -16.18
C TRP A 11 11.87 18.98 -17.09
N GLU A 12 11.65 19.08 -18.39
CA GLU A 12 12.71 19.40 -19.36
C GLU A 12 13.15 20.87 -19.29
N ASN A 13 12.24 21.79 -18.99
CA ASN A 13 12.53 23.24 -19.03
C ASN A 13 12.74 23.88 -17.64
N ASP A 14 12.04 23.39 -16.62
CA ASP A 14 12.12 23.87 -15.24
C ASP A 14 11.99 22.71 -14.23
N PRO A 15 13.09 21.96 -14.00
CA PRO A 15 13.09 20.82 -13.09
C PRO A 15 12.73 21.19 -11.64
N GLU A 16 13.04 22.42 -11.20
CA GLU A 16 12.77 22.86 -9.83
C GLU A 16 11.27 23.08 -9.61
N GLU A 17 10.61 23.76 -10.55
CA GLU A 17 9.15 23.95 -10.53
C GLU A 17 8.42 22.62 -10.66
N PHE A 18 8.93 21.69 -11.49
CA PHE A 18 8.39 20.33 -11.55
C PHE A 18 8.40 19.66 -10.17
N GLU A 19 9.54 19.67 -9.48
CA GLU A 19 9.67 19.03 -8.17
C GLU A 19 8.77 19.69 -7.13
N ARG A 20 8.63 21.03 -7.16
CA ARG A 20 7.69 21.75 -6.30
C ARG A 20 6.26 21.27 -6.51
N ARG A 21 5.79 21.23 -7.77
CA ARG A 21 4.43 20.76 -8.10
C ARG A 21 4.22 19.30 -7.75
N ARG A 22 5.22 18.44 -7.99
CA ARG A 22 5.18 17.02 -7.63
C ARG A 22 4.93 16.86 -6.13
N LEU A 23 5.68 17.58 -5.30
CA LEU A 23 5.52 17.54 -3.85
C LEU A 23 4.15 18.07 -3.41
N GLU A 24 3.69 19.18 -3.96
CA GLU A 24 2.35 19.73 -3.64
C GLU A 24 1.24 18.74 -3.96
N LEU A 25 1.28 18.07 -5.11
CA LEU A 25 0.29 17.07 -5.50
C LEU A 25 0.28 15.86 -4.55
N ILE A 26 1.46 15.39 -4.14
CA ILE A 26 1.59 14.29 -3.18
C ILE A 26 1.03 14.70 -1.82
N GLU A 27 1.37 15.88 -1.33
CA GLU A 27 0.88 16.40 -0.04
C GLU A 27 -0.64 16.58 -0.04
N LEU A 28 -1.21 17.12 -1.12
CA LEU A 28 -2.65 17.22 -1.29
C LEU A 28 -3.34 15.85 -1.26
N LEU A 29 -2.73 14.83 -1.86
CA LEU A 29 -3.26 13.47 -1.85
C LEU A 29 -3.20 12.86 -0.45
N ILE A 30 -2.08 13.05 0.26
CA ILE A 30 -1.93 12.56 1.64
C ILE A 30 -2.93 13.25 2.57
N ALA A 31 -3.11 14.58 2.46
CA ALA A 31 -4.03 15.35 3.28
C ALA A 31 -5.49 14.91 3.12
N LYS A 32 -5.88 14.43 1.92
CA LYS A 32 -7.22 13.89 1.64
C LYS A 32 -7.47 12.49 2.22
N ALA A 33 -6.42 11.77 2.63
CA ALA A 33 -6.57 10.44 3.20
C ALA A 33 -7.02 10.50 4.67
N PRO A 34 -7.69 9.44 5.18
CA PRO A 34 -8.03 9.31 6.61
C PRO A 34 -6.79 9.50 7.50
N ALA A 35 -6.98 10.17 8.65
CA ALA A 35 -5.89 10.57 9.54
C ALA A 35 -5.00 9.39 9.94
N GLU A 36 -5.59 8.22 10.20
CA GLU A 36 -4.83 7.02 10.56
C GLU A 36 -3.91 6.50 9.45
N LYS A 37 -4.17 6.85 8.18
CA LYS A 37 -3.38 6.44 7.02
C LYS A 37 -2.32 7.45 6.61
N GLN A 38 -2.45 8.72 6.99
CA GLN A 38 -1.57 9.79 6.54
C GLN A 38 -0.09 9.53 6.87
N ILE A 39 0.20 9.12 8.12
CA ILE A 39 1.56 8.78 8.55
C ILE A 39 2.13 7.63 7.70
N GLY A 40 1.32 6.62 7.39
CA GLY A 40 1.72 5.50 6.55
C GLY A 40 2.05 5.92 5.12
N LEU A 41 1.26 6.84 4.54
CA LEU A 41 1.49 7.38 3.21
C LEU A 41 2.77 8.23 3.15
N ARG A 42 3.05 9.03 4.19
CA ARG A 42 4.32 9.79 4.30
C ARG A 42 5.54 8.89 4.35
N ARG A 43 5.46 7.81 5.12
CA ARG A 43 6.53 6.80 5.18
C ARG A 43 6.74 6.13 3.82
N LEU A 44 5.65 5.78 3.13
CA LEU A 44 5.72 5.22 1.78
C LEU A 44 6.39 6.20 0.80
N GLN A 45 6.02 7.48 0.85
CA GLN A 45 6.64 8.50 0.00
C GLN A 45 8.14 8.60 0.26
N TRP A 46 8.55 8.64 1.53
CA TRP A 46 9.96 8.67 1.90
C TRP A 46 10.74 7.45 1.38
N GLU A 47 10.14 6.25 1.43
CA GLU A 47 10.76 5.03 0.87
C GLU A 47 10.92 5.14 -0.66
N ILE A 48 9.90 5.65 -1.37
CA ILE A 48 9.92 5.88 -2.81
C ILE A 48 11.03 6.86 -3.19
N ASP A 49 11.11 8.00 -2.50
CA ASP A 49 12.16 9.01 -2.74
C ASP A 49 13.55 8.41 -2.46
N GLY A 50 13.68 7.60 -1.41
CA GLY A 50 14.90 6.86 -1.10
C GLY A 50 15.32 5.89 -2.21
N ILE A 51 14.38 5.21 -2.88
CA ILE A 51 14.69 4.37 -4.05
C ILE A 51 15.20 5.25 -5.20
N CYS A 52 14.51 6.35 -5.49
CA CYS A 52 14.89 7.27 -6.55
C CYS A 52 16.32 7.82 -6.39
N ILE A 53 16.69 8.22 -5.15
CA ILE A 53 18.00 8.77 -4.80
C ILE A 53 19.11 7.71 -4.90
N ARG A 54 18.87 6.48 -4.44
CA ARG A 54 19.91 5.43 -4.41
C ARG A 54 20.14 4.76 -5.78
N SER A 55 19.19 4.88 -6.70
CA SER A 55 19.29 4.27 -8.02
C SER A 55 20.24 5.05 -8.94
N LYS A 56 21.29 4.37 -9.41
CA LYS A 56 22.32 4.96 -10.27
C LYS A 56 21.85 5.26 -11.69
N ASN A 57 20.81 4.57 -12.16
CA ASN A 57 20.25 4.73 -13.50
C ASN A 57 18.77 4.28 -13.52
N PRO A 58 18.01 4.60 -14.58
CA PRO A 58 16.59 4.27 -14.67
C PRO A 58 16.29 2.77 -14.59
N LEU A 59 17.14 1.91 -15.17
CA LEU A 59 16.93 0.47 -15.15
C LEU A 59 17.08 -0.11 -13.72
N GLN A 60 18.10 0.33 -12.99
CA GLN A 60 18.26 -0.03 -11.58
C GLN A 60 17.09 0.49 -10.73
N ARG A 61 16.55 1.67 -11.07
CA ARG A 61 15.36 2.21 -10.40
C ARG A 61 14.15 1.31 -10.61
N LEU A 62 13.94 0.82 -11.83
CA LEU A 62 12.88 -0.13 -12.14
C LEU A 62 13.03 -1.43 -11.33
N GLN A 63 14.24 -2.01 -11.29
CA GLN A 63 14.53 -3.21 -10.51
C GLN A 63 14.27 -2.99 -9.01
N ASN A 64 14.75 -1.88 -8.45
CA ASN A 64 14.56 -1.55 -7.04
C ASN A 64 13.07 -1.36 -6.69
N PHE A 65 12.29 -0.74 -7.59
CA PHE A 65 10.84 -0.63 -7.40
C PHE A 65 10.16 -2.00 -7.47
N GLN A 66 10.54 -2.85 -8.43
CA GLN A 66 10.00 -4.20 -8.54
C GLN A 66 10.25 -4.99 -7.26
N ASP A 67 11.48 -4.99 -6.73
CA ASP A 67 11.82 -5.68 -5.48
C ASP A 67 11.04 -5.12 -4.30
N PHE A 68 10.92 -3.78 -4.21
CA PHE A 68 10.15 -3.12 -3.17
C PHE A 68 8.68 -3.54 -3.17
N PHE A 69 8.03 -3.54 -4.33
CA PHE A 69 6.63 -3.96 -4.45
C PHE A 69 6.46 -5.46 -4.19
N MET A 70 7.33 -6.29 -4.76
CA MET A 70 7.28 -7.74 -4.56
C MET A 70 7.45 -8.10 -3.09
N LYS A 71 8.36 -7.46 -2.36
CA LYS A 71 8.53 -7.67 -0.92
C LYS A 71 7.30 -7.23 -0.12
N ARG A 72 6.68 -6.09 -0.45
CA ARG A 72 5.47 -5.60 0.24
C ARG A 72 4.25 -6.50 0.02
N VAL A 73 4.14 -7.14 -1.14
CA VAL A 73 3.00 -8.01 -1.46
C VAL A 73 3.25 -9.46 -1.01
N TYR A 74 4.39 -10.02 -1.38
CA TYR A 74 4.73 -11.44 -1.27
C TYR A 74 5.78 -11.77 -0.21
N GLY A 75 6.42 -10.78 0.41
CA GLY A 75 7.40 -11.02 1.47
C GLY A 75 6.79 -11.64 2.72
N GLU A 76 7.63 -12.05 3.67
CA GLU A 76 7.23 -12.76 4.90
C GLU A 76 6.18 -12.03 5.76
N SER A 77 6.16 -10.69 5.69
CA SER A 77 5.15 -9.83 6.32
C SER A 77 4.28 -9.08 5.30
N GLY A 78 4.21 -9.62 4.09
CA GLY A 78 3.53 -9.04 2.94
C GLY A 78 2.01 -9.04 3.06
N ALA A 79 1.36 -8.23 2.22
CA ALA A 79 -0.09 -8.07 2.22
C ALA A 79 -0.83 -9.39 1.99
N LEU A 80 -0.33 -10.25 1.09
CA LEU A 80 -1.02 -11.50 0.73
C LEU A 80 -1.07 -12.48 1.90
N LEU A 81 0.03 -12.61 2.66
CA LEU A 81 0.06 -13.45 3.86
C LEU A 81 -0.88 -12.92 4.94
N LYS A 82 -0.93 -11.60 5.15
CA LYS A 82 -1.86 -10.97 6.11
C LYS A 82 -3.31 -11.23 5.75
N ILE A 83 -3.67 -11.10 4.47
CA ILE A 83 -5.02 -11.38 3.98
C ILE A 83 -5.35 -12.86 4.16
N SER A 84 -4.47 -13.76 3.73
CA SER A 84 -4.67 -15.21 3.87
C SER A 84 -4.86 -15.64 5.33
N ARG A 85 -4.08 -15.06 6.25
CA ARG A 85 -4.22 -15.29 7.68
C ARG A 85 -5.57 -14.80 8.20
N CYS A 86 -5.96 -13.57 7.87
CA CYS A 86 -7.26 -13.01 8.25
C CYS A 86 -8.43 -13.87 7.75
N CYS A 87 -8.39 -14.31 6.49
CA CYS A 87 -9.41 -15.20 5.93
C CYS A 87 -9.52 -16.52 6.71
N ARG A 88 -8.39 -17.09 7.14
CA ARG A 88 -8.38 -18.31 7.95
C ARG A 88 -9.01 -18.08 9.32
N GLU A 89 -8.63 -17.01 10.00
CA GLU A 89 -9.18 -16.63 11.31
C GLU A 89 -10.71 -16.44 11.24
N VAL A 90 -11.20 -15.80 10.17
CA VAL A 90 -12.65 -15.66 9.91
C VAL A 90 -13.33 -17.02 9.71
N ILE A 91 -12.75 -17.91 8.92
CA ILE A 91 -13.30 -19.27 8.70
C ILE A 91 -13.38 -20.05 10.01
N ASP A 92 -12.36 -19.97 10.85
CA ASP A 92 -12.29 -20.70 12.12
C ASP A 92 -13.33 -20.18 13.12
N LEU A 93 -13.54 -18.86 13.17
CA LEU A 93 -14.62 -18.25 13.96
C LEU A 93 -16.00 -18.72 13.48
N MET A 94 -16.24 -18.71 12.17
CA MET A 94 -17.51 -19.20 11.59
C MET A 94 -17.76 -20.67 11.93
N LYS A 95 -16.73 -21.52 11.89
CA LYS A 95 -16.86 -22.94 12.28
C LYS A 95 -17.16 -23.09 13.76
N GLY A 96 -16.51 -22.31 14.63
CA GLY A 96 -16.76 -22.31 16.07
C GLY A 96 -18.21 -21.97 16.42
N ASP A 97 -18.76 -20.92 15.79
CA ASP A 97 -20.14 -20.49 15.98
C ASP A 97 -21.15 -21.53 15.49
N VAL A 98 -20.87 -22.20 14.37
CA VAL A 98 -21.71 -23.29 13.85
C VAL A 98 -21.72 -24.49 14.81
N ILE A 99 -20.56 -24.86 15.37
CA ILE A 99 -20.46 -25.95 16.35
C ILE A 99 -21.21 -25.60 17.63
N ALA A 100 -21.09 -24.36 18.11
CA ALA A 100 -21.79 -23.87 19.29
C ALA A 100 -23.32 -23.90 19.11
N LYS A 101 -23.83 -23.40 17.97
CA LYS A 101 -25.27 -23.45 17.62
C LYS A 101 -25.80 -24.88 17.53
N LYS A 102 -25.04 -25.80 16.91
CA LYS A 102 -25.43 -27.22 16.81
C LYS A 102 -25.51 -27.89 18.19
N LYS A 103 -24.56 -27.63 19.09
CA LYS A 103 -24.62 -28.11 20.49
C LYS A 103 -25.81 -27.55 21.27
N ALA A 104 -26.16 -26.28 21.06
CA ALA A 104 -27.33 -25.67 21.70
C ALA A 104 -28.63 -26.32 21.20
N SER A 105 -28.78 -26.53 19.89
CA SER A 105 -29.94 -27.21 19.29
C SER A 105 -30.11 -28.65 19.80
N LEU A 106 -29.01 -29.40 20.00
CA LEU A 106 -29.03 -30.76 20.53
C LEU A 106 -29.39 -30.84 22.02
N LYS A 107 -29.18 -29.77 22.80
CA LYS A 107 -29.54 -29.72 24.23
C LYS A 107 -31.00 -29.36 24.48
N VAL A 108 -31.68 -28.73 23.53
CA VAL A 108 -33.10 -28.33 23.64
C VAL A 108 -34.04 -29.50 23.34
N VAL A 109 -33.56 -30.55 22.68
CA VAL A 109 -34.30 -31.81 22.48
C VAL A 109 -34.06 -32.71 23.69
N LYS A 110 -34.72 -32.42 24.81
CA LYS A 110 -34.84 -33.30 25.98
C LYS A 110 -36.22 -33.16 26.60
#